data_AF-A0AAU7S3M8-F1
#
_entry.id   AF-A0AAU7S3M8-F1
#
_cell.length_a   1.000
_cell.length_b   1.000
_cell.length_c   1.000
_cell.angle_alpha   90.00
_cell.angle_beta   90.00
_cell.angle_gamma   90.00
#
_symmetry.space_group_name_H-M   'P 1'
#
loop_
_entity.id
_entity.type
_entity.pdbx_description
1 polymer ?
#
loop_
_entity_poly.entity_id
_entity_poly.type
_entity_poly.pdbx_seq_one_letter_code
_entity_poly.pdbx_strand_id
1 'polypeptide(L)'
;MLARGVITTPKASYFSLPILIALTVFMAVSEAPGILRDWTISQNPVKLVSGDIRDGKCSTRKGFFTTCEAHLNYAYNGQTYDKDVEIMFVDIHAGDYDTDLVISGDHPDLATLSLGLDMLWNRIITLAVFVALLGGACIAMIFQILRVWRVRGQLHRAAQLEPVPVEITAFQRRGKRLTVTYADKIAGRKTGRAAHTRFEPGQEPLVVGAKDGKAVALAVWHGNTALPVLLDSRLERIDMTAEERASILAPLMAELGGQPRELVAQGKKGPSIMTRLGRVFLVILLFIAGIFGYWVWYVTSADSQFTSPAMDLNNMMPAPLNRWGCDQLKKRFGDQRAPFGCTASDYTSWK
;
A
#
# COMPACT_ATOMS: atom_id res chain seq x y z
N MET A 1 6.06 39.76 -7.60
CA MET A 1 6.57 38.35 -7.50
C MET A 1 5.98 37.69 -6.26
N LEU A 2 6.20 36.39 -6.01
CA LEU A 2 5.74 35.74 -4.77
C LEU A 2 6.92 35.45 -3.82
N ALA A 3 6.67 35.57 -2.51
CA ALA A 3 7.65 35.37 -1.47
C ALA A 3 8.22 33.92 -1.46
N ARG A 4 9.45 33.76 -0.96
CA ARG A 4 10.09 32.43 -0.82
C ARG A 4 9.35 31.58 0.20
N GLY A 5 9.31 30.27 -0.06
CA GLY A 5 8.83 29.28 0.91
C GLY A 5 7.30 29.20 1.08
N VAL A 6 6.51 29.92 0.27
CA VAL A 6 5.04 29.94 0.36
C VAL A 6 4.37 28.61 0.00
N ILE A 7 5.08 27.72 -0.70
CA ILE A 7 4.68 26.30 -0.87
C ILE A 7 5.73 25.42 -0.19
N THR A 8 5.25 24.46 0.58
CA THR A 8 6.07 23.52 1.36
C THR A 8 5.70 22.08 1.09
N THR A 9 6.68 21.20 1.22
CA THR A 9 6.42 19.77 1.40
C THR A 9 6.44 19.45 2.89
N PRO A 10 5.58 18.55 3.38
CA PRO A 10 5.65 18.07 4.75
C PRO A 10 7.04 17.50 5.04
N LYS A 11 7.64 17.87 6.17
CA LYS A 11 8.97 17.34 6.57
C LYS A 11 8.97 15.80 6.61
N ALA A 12 7.86 15.22 7.05
CA ALA A 12 7.66 13.78 7.08
C ALA A 12 7.91 13.12 5.72
N SER A 13 7.59 13.78 4.60
CA SER A 13 7.81 13.24 3.25
C SER A 13 9.29 13.03 2.92
N TYR A 14 10.19 13.90 3.41
CA TYR A 14 11.63 13.76 3.17
C TYR A 14 12.27 12.63 3.97
N PHE A 15 11.78 12.36 5.18
CA PHE A 15 12.27 11.26 6.01
C PHE A 15 11.63 9.92 5.64
N SER A 16 10.33 9.91 5.32
CA SER A 16 9.61 8.67 4.98
C SER A 16 10.02 8.11 3.62
N LEU A 17 10.33 8.94 2.63
CA LEU A 17 10.74 8.47 1.30
C LEU A 17 11.97 7.53 1.31
N PRO A 18 13.14 7.92 1.89
CA PRO A 18 14.29 7.02 1.92
C PRO A 18 14.03 5.76 2.76
N ILE A 19 13.24 5.86 3.83
CA ILE A 19 12.84 4.70 4.64
C ILE A 19 12.00 3.72 3.82
N LEU A 20 11.00 4.20 3.07
CA LEU A 20 10.16 3.36 2.22
C LEU A 20 10.95 2.73 1.06
N ILE A 21 11.88 3.48 0.46
CA ILE A 21 12.79 2.94 -0.56
C ILE A 21 13.66 1.83 0.05
N ALA A 22 14.30 2.07 1.19
CA ALA A 22 15.13 1.08 1.86
C ALA A 22 14.33 -0.19 2.21
N LEU A 23 13.12 -0.03 2.74
CA LEU A 23 12.22 -1.15 3.05
C LEU A 23 11.84 -1.95 1.80
N THR A 24 11.49 -1.27 0.70
CA THR A 24 11.11 -1.91 -0.57
C THR A 24 12.27 -2.69 -1.16
N VAL A 25 13.47 -2.08 -1.17
CA VAL A 25 14.70 -2.73 -1.67
C VAL A 25 15.09 -3.90 -0.80
N PHE A 26 15.10 -3.74 0.53
CA PHE A 26 15.41 -4.81 1.47
C PHE A 26 14.52 -6.03 1.24
N MET A 27 13.21 -5.83 1.17
CA MET A 27 12.24 -6.91 0.92
C MET A 27 12.42 -7.58 -0.45
N ALA A 28 12.68 -6.80 -1.50
CA ALA A 28 12.94 -7.37 -2.82
C ALA A 28 14.23 -8.21 -2.84
N VAL A 29 15.30 -7.71 -2.20
CA VAL A 29 16.61 -8.39 -2.18
C VAL A 29 16.60 -9.61 -1.26
N SER A 30 15.85 -9.60 -0.15
CA SER A 30 15.76 -10.75 0.76
C SER A 30 14.94 -11.89 0.17
N GLU A 31 13.80 -11.59 -0.45
CA GLU A 31 12.84 -12.62 -0.87
C GLU A 31 13.06 -13.14 -2.30
N ALA A 32 13.52 -12.28 -3.21
CA ALA A 32 13.62 -12.64 -4.63
C ALA A 32 14.58 -13.81 -4.91
N PRO A 33 15.76 -13.95 -4.26
CA PRO A 33 16.66 -15.08 -4.54
C PRO A 33 16.01 -16.43 -4.27
N GLY A 34 15.28 -16.56 -3.15
CA GLY A 34 14.57 -17.80 -2.81
C GLY A 34 13.45 -18.11 -3.80
N ILE A 35 12.70 -17.10 -4.25
CA ILE A 35 11.67 -17.25 -5.27
C ILE A 35 12.26 -17.67 -6.62
N LEU A 36 13.38 -17.05 -7.03
CA LEU A 36 14.05 -17.39 -8.29
C LEU A 36 14.61 -18.82 -8.26
N ARG A 37 15.22 -19.23 -7.14
CA ARG A 37 15.66 -20.61 -6.93
C ARG A 37 14.51 -21.59 -7.09
N ASP A 38 13.42 -21.37 -6.35
CA ASP A 38 12.29 -22.30 -6.32
C ASP A 38 11.54 -22.31 -7.66
N TRP A 39 11.51 -21.17 -8.38
CA TRP A 39 11.03 -21.10 -9.76
C TRP A 39 11.90 -21.92 -10.74
N THR A 40 13.23 -21.85 -10.64
CA THR A 40 14.13 -22.70 -11.44
C THR A 40 13.92 -24.18 -11.15
N ILE A 41 13.78 -24.56 -9.87
CA ILE A 41 13.48 -25.94 -9.48
C ILE A 41 12.13 -26.41 -10.04
N SER A 42 11.11 -25.53 -10.07
CA SER A 42 9.77 -25.87 -10.56
C SER A 42 9.70 -26.26 -12.04
N GLN A 43 10.72 -25.91 -12.85
CA GLN A 43 10.76 -26.25 -14.28
C GLN A 43 11.06 -27.71 -14.54
N ASN A 44 11.92 -28.32 -13.72
CA ASN A 44 12.29 -29.74 -13.80
C ASN A 44 12.48 -30.30 -12.38
N PRO A 45 11.38 -30.50 -11.62
CA PRO A 45 11.47 -30.88 -10.21
C PRO A 45 11.71 -32.39 -10.07
N VAL A 46 12.75 -32.76 -9.31
CA VAL A 46 13.06 -34.16 -8.96
C VAL A 46 12.92 -34.35 -7.46
N LYS A 47 11.98 -35.21 -7.04
CA LYS A 47 11.78 -35.56 -5.64
C LYS A 47 12.80 -36.63 -5.21
N LEU A 48 13.51 -36.39 -4.12
CA LEU A 48 14.46 -37.35 -3.57
C LEU A 48 13.83 -38.09 -2.39
N VAL A 49 13.84 -39.42 -2.45
CA VAL A 49 13.38 -40.30 -1.35
C VAL A 49 14.48 -40.49 -0.29
N SER A 50 15.74 -40.24 -0.64
CA SER A 50 16.93 -40.51 0.19
C SER A 50 17.70 -39.21 0.55
N GLY A 51 17.03 -38.27 1.19
CA GLY A 51 17.62 -37.04 1.73
C GLY A 51 17.20 -36.81 3.18
N ASP A 52 18.06 -36.17 3.95
CA ASP A 52 17.84 -35.87 5.37
C ASP A 52 17.41 -34.40 5.53
N ILE A 53 16.27 -34.17 6.20
CA ILE A 53 15.75 -32.85 6.53
C ILE A 53 15.96 -32.65 8.04
N ARG A 54 16.90 -31.78 8.40
CA ARG A 54 17.25 -31.48 9.79
C ARG A 54 16.72 -30.12 10.21
N ASP A 55 16.42 -30.01 11.51
CA ASP A 55 16.03 -28.77 12.20
C ASP A 55 14.87 -28.00 11.52
N GLY A 56 13.96 -28.71 10.88
CA GLY A 56 12.78 -28.12 10.25
C GLY A 56 11.90 -27.41 11.28
N LYS A 57 11.75 -26.08 11.13
CA LYS A 57 10.95 -25.26 12.04
C LYS A 57 10.16 -24.21 11.31
N CYS A 58 8.86 -24.18 11.54
CA CYS A 58 7.96 -23.15 11.03
C CYS A 58 7.46 -22.23 12.16
N SER A 59 7.42 -20.93 11.91
CA SER A 59 6.91 -19.92 12.84
C SER A 59 5.96 -18.96 12.14
N THR A 60 4.71 -18.92 12.63
CA THR A 60 3.69 -17.98 12.13
C THR A 60 3.68 -16.71 12.99
N ARG A 61 4.04 -15.57 12.40
CA ARG A 61 4.01 -14.26 13.05
C ARG A 61 2.78 -13.47 12.61
N LYS A 62 2.17 -12.77 13.57
CA LYS A 62 0.99 -11.90 13.35
C LYS A 62 -0.23 -12.60 12.72
N GLY A 63 -0.26 -13.94 12.73
CA GLY A 63 -1.39 -14.76 12.30
C GLY A 63 -1.51 -15.01 10.79
N PHE A 64 -0.52 -14.58 9.98
CA PHE A 64 -0.57 -14.79 8.53
C PHE A 64 0.81 -14.85 7.84
N PHE A 65 1.91 -14.44 8.48
CA PHE A 65 3.24 -14.60 7.88
C PHE A 65 3.91 -15.83 8.48
N THR A 66 4.13 -16.86 7.68
CA THR A 66 4.79 -18.10 8.11
C THR A 66 6.19 -18.14 7.52
N THR A 67 7.19 -18.34 8.39
CA THR A 67 8.59 -18.56 8.01
C THR A 67 8.96 -19.99 8.39
N CYS A 68 9.43 -20.78 7.43
CA CYS A 68 9.94 -22.12 7.64
C CYS A 68 11.44 -22.14 7.33
N GLU A 69 12.24 -22.65 8.25
CA GLU A 69 13.69 -22.88 8.12
C GLU A 69 13.96 -24.39 8.18
N ALA A 70 14.86 -24.90 7.35
CA ALA A 70 15.31 -26.30 7.38
C ALA A 70 16.72 -26.44 6.82
N HIS A 71 17.45 -27.44 7.32
CA HIS A 71 18.78 -27.83 6.84
C HIS A 71 18.66 -29.11 6.00
N LEU A 72 19.11 -29.08 4.76
CA LEU A 72 18.98 -30.17 3.80
C LEU A 72 20.34 -30.82 3.56
N ASN A 73 20.44 -32.13 3.80
CA ASN A 73 21.61 -32.93 3.45
C ASN A 73 21.20 -34.05 2.50
N TYR A 74 21.80 -34.10 1.31
CA TYR A 74 21.45 -35.09 0.30
C TYR A 74 22.62 -35.49 -0.59
N ALA A 75 22.56 -36.70 -1.13
CA ALA A 75 23.49 -37.19 -2.13
C ALA A 75 22.77 -37.39 -3.48
N TYR A 76 23.34 -36.85 -4.55
CA TYR A 76 22.83 -37.03 -5.91
C TYR A 76 23.98 -37.24 -6.89
N ASN A 77 23.88 -38.26 -7.75
CA ASN A 77 24.94 -38.65 -8.69
C ASN A 77 26.35 -38.77 -8.08
N GLY A 78 26.44 -39.29 -6.84
CA GLY A 78 27.71 -39.49 -6.13
C GLY A 78 28.31 -38.22 -5.51
N GLN A 79 27.64 -37.06 -5.61
CA GLN A 79 28.01 -35.83 -4.93
C GLN A 79 27.07 -35.55 -3.76
N THR A 80 27.63 -35.11 -2.63
CA THR A 80 26.89 -34.71 -1.43
C THR A 80 26.73 -33.19 -1.40
N TYR A 81 25.53 -32.74 -1.04
CA TYR A 81 25.16 -31.33 -0.94
C TYR A 81 24.62 -31.05 0.46
N ASP A 82 24.96 -29.87 0.96
CA ASP A 82 24.53 -29.33 2.25
C ASP A 82 23.96 -27.93 1.99
N LYS A 83 22.69 -27.71 2.34
CA LYS A 83 21.94 -26.50 1.97
C LYS A 83 20.98 -26.07 3.06
N ASP A 84 21.05 -24.79 3.40
CA ASP A 84 20.06 -24.13 4.24
C ASP A 84 18.93 -23.60 3.37
N VAL A 85 17.69 -23.90 3.75
CA VAL A 85 16.51 -23.36 3.08
C VAL A 85 15.65 -22.59 4.07
N GLU A 86 15.41 -21.32 3.73
CA GLU A 86 14.44 -20.48 4.41
C GLU A 86 13.34 -20.12 3.41
N ILE A 87 12.10 -20.31 3.82
CA ILE A 87 10.91 -20.08 3.00
C ILE A 87 9.94 -19.24 3.83
N MET A 88 9.69 -18.01 3.39
CA MET A 88 8.63 -17.17 3.92
C MET A 88 7.45 -17.15 2.97
N PHE A 89 6.23 -17.35 3.48
CA PHE A 89 4.98 -17.28 2.73
C PHE A 89 3.83 -16.75 3.60
N VAL A 90 2.71 -16.39 2.97
CA VAL A 90 1.51 -15.95 3.69
C VAL A 90 0.58 -17.13 3.88
N ASP A 91 0.40 -17.57 5.12
CA ASP A 91 -0.48 -18.69 5.46
C ASP A 91 -1.14 -18.47 6.82
N ILE A 92 -2.40 -18.88 6.90
CA ILE A 92 -3.25 -18.80 8.10
C ILE A 92 -3.25 -20.18 8.81
N HIS A 93 -2.58 -21.18 8.24
CA HIS A 93 -2.41 -22.51 8.82
C HIS A 93 -1.73 -22.47 10.20
N ALA A 94 -2.23 -23.34 11.09
CA ALA A 94 -1.65 -23.66 12.38
C ALA A 94 -1.53 -25.19 12.48
N GLY A 95 -0.31 -25.71 12.35
CA GLY A 95 -0.03 -27.15 12.33
C GLY A 95 1.32 -27.46 11.69
N ASP A 96 1.64 -28.75 11.63
CA ASP A 96 2.85 -29.27 11.01
C ASP A 96 2.66 -29.40 9.48
N TYR A 97 3.71 -29.09 8.72
CA TYR A 97 3.72 -29.22 7.27
C TYR A 97 4.41 -30.53 6.87
N ASP A 98 3.77 -31.31 6.00
CA ASP A 98 4.42 -32.46 5.36
C ASP A 98 5.17 -31.99 4.12
N THR A 99 6.46 -32.32 4.01
CA THR A 99 7.33 -31.77 2.97
C THR A 99 8.34 -32.79 2.48
N ASP A 100 8.47 -32.93 1.16
CA ASP A 100 9.52 -33.73 0.51
C ASP A 100 10.74 -32.87 0.19
N LEU A 101 11.93 -33.46 0.16
CA LEU A 101 13.11 -32.84 -0.44
C LEU A 101 12.98 -32.84 -1.97
N VAL A 102 13.12 -31.67 -2.59
CA VAL A 102 13.04 -31.49 -4.05
C VAL A 102 14.27 -30.76 -4.58
N ILE A 103 14.88 -31.28 -5.63
CA ILE A 103 16.00 -30.66 -6.33
C ILE A 103 15.63 -30.31 -7.78
N SER A 104 16.40 -29.43 -8.41
CA SER A 104 16.32 -29.26 -9.87
C SER A 104 17.05 -30.41 -10.58
N GLY A 105 16.39 -31.02 -11.57
CA GLY A 105 17.02 -32.03 -12.43
C GLY A 105 18.17 -31.48 -13.28
N ASP A 106 18.11 -30.19 -13.62
CA ASP A 106 19.11 -29.52 -14.45
C ASP A 106 20.26 -28.93 -13.62
N HIS A 107 19.95 -28.47 -12.40
CA HIS A 107 20.90 -27.86 -11.46
C HIS A 107 20.79 -28.53 -10.07
N PRO A 108 21.44 -29.69 -9.85
CA PRO A 108 21.31 -30.45 -8.60
C PRO A 108 21.83 -29.71 -7.35
N ASP A 109 22.56 -28.60 -7.51
CA ASP A 109 23.00 -27.72 -6.44
C ASP A 109 21.87 -26.82 -5.88
N LEU A 110 20.73 -26.77 -6.57
CA LEU A 110 19.50 -26.11 -6.12
C LEU A 110 18.56 -27.13 -5.49
N ALA A 111 18.31 -26.93 -4.20
CA ALA A 111 17.35 -27.73 -3.43
C ALA A 111 16.35 -26.84 -2.70
N THR A 112 15.16 -27.38 -2.49
CA THR A 112 14.08 -26.76 -1.73
C THR A 112 13.18 -27.85 -1.14
N LEU A 113 12.21 -27.45 -0.33
CA LEU A 113 11.16 -28.34 0.16
C LEU A 113 9.99 -28.30 -0.83
N SER A 114 9.21 -29.38 -0.94
CA SER A 114 7.99 -29.39 -1.75
C SER A 114 7.03 -28.26 -1.33
N LEU A 115 7.00 -27.93 -0.04
CA LEU A 115 6.28 -26.78 0.51
C LEU A 115 6.68 -25.45 -0.14
N GLY A 116 7.96 -25.28 -0.49
CA GLY A 116 8.46 -24.09 -1.18
C GLY A 116 7.91 -23.96 -2.61
N LEU A 117 7.72 -25.09 -3.30
CA LEU A 117 7.12 -25.13 -4.63
C LEU A 117 5.60 -24.93 -4.57
N ASP A 118 4.93 -25.58 -3.61
CA ASP A 118 3.49 -25.45 -3.40
C ASP A 118 3.10 -24.01 -3.08
N MET A 119 3.92 -23.30 -2.29
CA MET A 119 3.72 -21.90 -1.92
C MET A 119 4.40 -20.89 -2.86
N LEU A 120 5.01 -21.34 -3.97
CA LEU A 120 5.77 -20.47 -4.87
C LEU A 120 4.93 -19.30 -5.40
N TRP A 121 3.72 -19.56 -5.90
CA TRP A 121 2.83 -18.52 -6.43
C TRP A 121 2.34 -17.56 -5.34
N ASN A 122 2.05 -18.07 -4.14
CA ASN A 122 1.70 -17.24 -2.99
C ASN A 122 2.83 -16.25 -2.66
N ARG A 123 4.08 -16.71 -2.68
CA ARG A 123 5.28 -15.88 -2.45
C ARG A 123 5.49 -14.85 -3.55
N ILE A 124 5.38 -15.25 -4.82
CA ILE A 124 5.48 -14.35 -5.98
C ILE A 124 4.43 -13.24 -5.89
N ILE A 125 3.16 -13.59 -5.68
CA ILE A 125 2.06 -12.63 -5.62
C ILE A 125 2.23 -11.70 -4.42
N THR A 126 2.56 -12.26 -3.25
CA THR A 126 2.78 -11.47 -2.03
C THR A 126 3.88 -10.44 -2.25
N LEU A 127 5.06 -10.87 -2.72
CA LEU A 127 6.16 -9.97 -2.99
C LEU A 127 5.78 -8.90 -4.03
N ALA A 128 5.15 -9.31 -5.14
CA ALA A 128 4.72 -8.39 -6.20
C ALA A 128 3.74 -7.32 -5.68
N VAL A 129 2.75 -7.69 -4.86
CA VAL A 129 1.80 -6.76 -4.26
C VAL A 129 2.49 -5.78 -3.33
N PHE A 130 3.36 -6.25 -2.43
CA PHE A 130 4.08 -5.35 -1.52
C PHE A 130 5.04 -4.42 -2.26
N VAL A 131 5.78 -4.91 -3.26
CA VAL A 131 6.65 -4.09 -4.10
C VAL A 131 5.82 -3.05 -4.89
N ALA A 132 4.68 -3.44 -5.45
CA ALA A 132 3.81 -2.52 -6.18
C ALA A 132 3.22 -1.43 -5.27
N LEU A 133 2.77 -1.78 -4.07
CA LEU A 133 2.20 -0.82 -3.11
C LEU A 133 3.27 0.14 -2.58
N LEU A 134 4.39 -0.38 -2.08
CA LEU A 134 5.47 0.44 -1.51
C LEU A 134 6.21 1.23 -2.59
N GLY A 135 6.56 0.57 -3.70
CA GLY A 135 7.19 1.20 -4.86
C GLY A 135 6.29 2.25 -5.51
N GLY A 136 5.00 1.96 -5.67
CA GLY A 136 4.00 2.92 -6.15
C GLY A 136 3.88 4.14 -5.24
N ALA A 137 3.88 3.94 -3.91
CA ALA A 137 3.90 5.04 -2.95
C ALA A 137 5.17 5.91 -3.07
N CYS A 138 6.35 5.29 -3.21
CA CYS A 138 7.61 5.98 -3.45
C CYS A 138 7.56 6.84 -4.73
N ILE A 139 7.10 6.24 -5.85
CA ILE A 139 6.94 6.93 -7.14
C ILE A 139 6.00 8.12 -7.00
N ALA A 140 4.82 7.93 -6.38
CA ALA A 140 3.86 9.00 -6.15
C ALA A 140 4.47 10.14 -5.31
N MET A 141 5.21 9.82 -4.24
CA MET A 141 5.89 10.82 -3.41
C MET A 141 6.96 11.59 -4.19
N ILE A 142 7.76 10.91 -5.02
CA ILE A 142 8.76 11.55 -5.90
C ILE A 142 8.08 12.54 -6.84
N PHE A 143 6.99 12.14 -7.52
CA PHE A 143 6.24 13.03 -8.39
C PHE A 143 5.70 14.26 -7.66
N GLN A 144 5.24 14.12 -6.41
CA GLN A 144 4.77 15.25 -5.61
C GLN A 144 5.91 16.19 -5.22
N ILE A 145 7.07 15.65 -4.81
CA ILE A 145 8.25 16.44 -4.45
C ILE A 145 8.76 17.21 -5.69
N LEU A 146 8.95 16.52 -6.81
CA LEU A 146 9.39 17.13 -8.07
C LEU A 146 8.43 18.22 -8.55
N ARG A 147 7.12 18.00 -8.40
CA ARG A 147 6.10 19.02 -8.71
C ARG A 147 6.28 20.27 -7.85
N VAL A 148 6.42 20.11 -6.52
CA VAL A 148 6.60 21.25 -5.61
C VAL A 148 7.91 21.97 -5.91
N TRP A 149 8.98 21.25 -6.21
CA TRP A 149 10.26 21.84 -6.59
C TRP A 149 10.16 22.66 -7.88
N ARG A 150 9.49 22.12 -8.90
CA ARG A 150 9.24 22.84 -10.16
C ARG A 150 8.41 24.10 -9.93
N VAL A 151 7.35 24.03 -9.11
CA VAL A 151 6.55 25.21 -8.77
C VAL A 151 7.39 26.26 -8.04
N ARG A 152 8.14 25.86 -7.00
CA ARG A 152 9.03 26.77 -6.25
C ARG A 152 10.02 27.50 -7.15
N GLY A 153 10.61 26.83 -8.14
CA GLY A 153 11.51 27.45 -9.12
C GLY A 153 10.82 28.49 -10.01
N GLN A 154 9.51 28.38 -10.23
CA GLN A 154 8.73 29.30 -11.08
C GLN A 154 8.19 30.51 -10.32
N LEU A 155 7.96 30.42 -9.00
CA LEU A 155 7.37 31.50 -8.18
C LEU A 155 8.22 32.79 -8.13
N HIS A 156 9.49 32.72 -8.52
CA HIS A 156 10.41 33.86 -8.55
C HIS A 156 10.42 34.62 -9.88
N ARG A 157 9.74 34.11 -10.91
CA ARG A 157 9.65 34.81 -12.20
C ARG A 157 8.45 35.76 -12.17
N ALA A 158 8.52 36.86 -12.91
CA ALA A 158 7.34 37.69 -13.11
C ALA A 158 6.29 36.88 -13.90
N ALA A 159 5.07 36.77 -13.37
CA ALA A 159 3.94 36.15 -14.04
C ALA A 159 2.64 36.81 -13.56
N GLN A 160 1.57 36.67 -14.35
CA GLN A 160 0.24 37.14 -13.93
C GLN A 160 -0.27 36.32 -12.76
N LEU A 161 -0.92 37.02 -11.82
CA LEU A 161 -1.56 36.44 -10.64
C LEU A 161 -3.07 36.36 -10.87
N GLU A 162 -3.62 35.16 -10.90
CA GLU A 162 -5.07 34.94 -11.06
C GLU A 162 -5.66 34.47 -9.72
N PRO A 163 -6.60 35.22 -9.11
CA PRO A 163 -7.19 34.87 -7.83
C PRO A 163 -8.08 33.62 -7.95
N VAL A 164 -7.95 32.71 -7.01
CA VAL A 164 -8.68 31.43 -7.00
C VAL A 164 -9.14 31.06 -5.58
N PRO A 165 -10.42 30.70 -5.39
CA PRO A 165 -10.90 30.21 -4.10
C PRO A 165 -10.43 28.76 -3.88
N VAL A 166 -9.79 28.50 -2.74
CA VAL A 166 -9.32 27.17 -2.35
C VAL A 166 -9.95 26.71 -1.04
N GLU A 167 -10.18 25.41 -0.95
CA GLU A 167 -10.71 24.78 0.27
C GLU A 167 -9.57 24.44 1.21
N ILE A 168 -9.66 24.88 2.47
CA ILE A 168 -8.73 24.44 3.52
C ILE A 168 -9.18 23.05 4.00
N THR A 169 -8.34 22.05 3.76
CA THR A 169 -8.65 20.64 4.03
C THR A 169 -8.15 20.18 5.39
N ALA A 170 -7.02 20.73 5.85
CA ALA A 170 -6.47 20.48 7.17
C ALA A 170 -5.58 21.65 7.59
N PHE A 171 -5.48 21.89 8.88
CA PHE A 171 -4.48 22.81 9.43
C PHE A 171 -3.98 22.29 10.77
N GLN A 172 -2.76 22.67 11.11
CA GLN A 172 -2.11 22.29 12.37
C GLN A 172 -1.35 23.49 12.93
N ARG A 173 -1.74 23.91 14.13
CA ARG A 173 -1.03 24.93 14.91
C ARG A 173 -0.12 24.21 15.93
N ARG A 174 1.20 24.36 15.78
CA ARG A 174 2.21 23.83 16.73
C ARG A 174 3.01 25.00 17.28
N GLY A 175 2.75 25.37 18.53
CA GLY A 175 3.27 26.61 19.11
C GLY A 175 2.79 27.83 18.31
N LYS A 176 3.73 28.70 17.93
CA LYS A 176 3.43 29.92 17.14
C LYS A 176 3.37 29.70 15.62
N ARG A 177 3.57 28.47 15.12
CA ARG A 177 3.59 28.17 13.67
C ARG A 177 2.29 27.50 13.24
N LEU A 178 1.75 27.97 12.12
CA LEU A 178 0.56 27.41 11.48
C LEU A 178 0.94 26.73 10.16
N THR A 179 0.56 25.46 10.01
CA THR A 179 0.69 24.73 8.74
C THR A 179 -0.70 24.50 8.18
N VAL A 180 -0.93 24.87 6.93
CA VAL A 180 -2.23 24.75 6.26
C VAL A 180 -2.09 23.87 5.03
N THR A 181 -3.00 22.91 4.91
CA THR A 181 -3.22 22.10 3.72
C THR A 181 -4.49 22.56 3.05
N TYR A 182 -4.41 22.83 1.76
CA TYR A 182 -5.53 23.36 0.98
C TYR A 182 -5.60 22.65 -0.36
N ALA A 183 -6.78 22.63 -0.97
CA ALA A 183 -7.01 22.01 -2.25
C ALA A 183 -7.88 22.89 -3.16
N ASP A 184 -7.49 22.94 -4.43
CA ASP A 184 -8.25 23.60 -5.48
C ASP A 184 -9.36 22.67 -5.99
N LYS A 185 -10.50 22.71 -5.29
CA LYS A 185 -11.71 21.93 -5.59
C LYS A 185 -12.92 22.80 -5.94
N ILE A 186 -12.82 24.11 -5.72
CA ILE A 186 -13.97 25.02 -5.73
C ILE A 186 -14.06 25.78 -7.05
N ALA A 187 -12.93 26.22 -7.59
CA ALA A 187 -12.86 27.12 -8.76
C ALA A 187 -13.25 26.44 -10.09
N GLY A 188 -13.29 27.22 -11.17
CA GLY A 188 -13.56 26.70 -12.53
C GLY A 188 -12.50 25.71 -13.02
N ARG A 189 -11.22 25.98 -12.74
CA ARG A 189 -10.08 25.09 -13.04
C ARG A 189 -9.87 24.07 -11.92
N LYS A 190 -10.75 23.07 -11.78
CA LYS A 190 -10.67 22.06 -10.70
C LYS A 190 -9.54 21.06 -10.91
N THR A 191 -8.36 21.34 -10.36
CA THR A 191 -7.26 20.36 -10.41
C THR A 191 -7.40 19.26 -9.35
N GLY A 192 -8.13 19.53 -8.26
CA GLY A 192 -8.28 18.62 -7.13
C GLY A 192 -6.99 18.40 -6.32
N ARG A 193 -5.91 19.11 -6.68
CA ARG A 193 -4.58 18.93 -6.10
C ARG A 193 -4.51 19.59 -4.73
N ALA A 194 -3.84 18.92 -3.80
CA ALA A 194 -3.54 19.48 -2.48
C ALA A 194 -2.15 20.16 -2.49
N ALA A 195 -2.06 21.29 -1.80
CA ALA A 195 -0.82 22.00 -1.53
C ALA A 195 -0.70 22.25 -0.02
N HIS A 196 0.53 22.40 0.45
CA HIS A 196 0.82 22.70 1.84
C HIS A 196 1.61 24.00 1.94
N THR A 197 1.29 24.82 2.93
CA THR A 197 2.03 26.03 3.24
C THR A 197 2.26 26.14 4.74
N ARG A 198 3.33 26.84 5.12
CA ARG A 198 3.61 27.23 6.49
C ARG A 198 3.50 28.74 6.60
N PHE A 199 2.87 29.20 7.67
CA PHE A 199 2.81 30.60 8.05
C PHE A 199 3.79 30.87 9.20
N GLU A 200 4.45 32.02 9.15
CA GLU A 200 5.28 32.51 10.24
C GLU A 200 4.41 33.00 11.42
N PRO A 201 4.98 33.15 12.63
CA PRO A 201 4.24 33.64 13.79
C PRO A 201 3.46 34.93 13.51
N GLY A 202 2.14 34.89 13.75
CA GLY A 202 1.24 36.03 13.55
C GLY A 202 0.72 36.20 12.11
N GLN A 203 1.14 35.35 11.16
CA GLN A 203 0.53 35.31 9.84
C GLN A 203 -0.63 34.30 9.82
N GLU A 204 -1.79 34.75 9.35
CA GLU A 204 -3.00 33.94 9.16
C GLU A 204 -3.37 33.91 7.67
N PRO A 205 -4.00 32.83 7.17
CA PRO A 205 -4.49 32.80 5.79
C PRO A 205 -5.65 33.76 5.60
N LEU A 206 -5.78 34.29 4.38
CA LEU A 206 -6.89 35.12 3.98
C LEU A 206 -8.14 34.25 3.73
N VAL A 207 -8.95 34.06 4.78
CA VAL A 207 -10.20 33.31 4.72
C VAL A 207 -11.34 34.19 4.20
N VAL A 208 -11.91 33.82 3.06
CA VAL A 208 -12.99 34.57 2.38
C VAL A 208 -14.39 34.05 2.71
N GLY A 209 -14.51 32.84 3.24
CA GLY A 209 -15.81 32.26 3.54
C GLY A 209 -15.75 30.82 4.02
N ALA A 210 -16.90 30.16 3.95
CA ALA A 210 -17.02 28.74 4.18
C ALA A 210 -17.91 28.10 3.10
N LYS A 211 -17.52 26.90 2.64
CA LYS A 211 -18.31 26.09 1.72
C LYS A 211 -18.41 24.68 2.27
N ASP A 212 -19.62 24.16 2.34
CA ASP A 212 -19.92 22.84 2.91
C ASP A 212 -19.35 22.66 4.33
N GLY A 213 -19.21 23.73 5.13
CA GLY A 213 -18.61 23.71 6.47
C GLY A 213 -17.08 23.62 6.50
N LYS A 214 -16.38 23.81 5.37
CA LYS A 214 -14.92 23.97 5.33
C LYS A 214 -14.58 25.42 5.04
N ALA A 215 -13.52 25.93 5.66
CA ALA A 215 -13.02 27.27 5.40
C ALA A 215 -12.55 27.38 3.94
N VAL A 216 -12.97 28.44 3.26
CA VAL A 216 -12.54 28.81 1.92
C VAL A 216 -11.61 30.00 2.06
N ALA A 217 -10.42 29.87 1.50
CA ALA A 217 -9.40 30.91 1.54
C ALA A 217 -9.00 31.34 0.13
N LEU A 218 -8.44 32.54 0.03
CA LEU A 218 -7.97 33.09 -1.23
C LEU A 218 -6.54 32.59 -1.52
N ALA A 219 -6.36 31.99 -2.68
CA ALA A 219 -5.07 31.68 -3.26
C ALA A 219 -4.92 32.37 -4.60
N VAL A 220 -3.71 32.33 -5.17
CA VAL A 220 -3.41 32.86 -6.51
C VAL A 220 -2.70 31.83 -7.35
N TRP A 221 -3.11 31.69 -8.61
CA TRP A 221 -2.30 31.04 -9.63
C TRP A 221 -1.18 31.97 -10.07
N HIS A 222 0.01 31.42 -10.29
CA HIS A 222 1.17 32.18 -10.73
C HIS A 222 1.57 31.72 -12.14
N GLY A 223 1.04 32.39 -13.16
CA GLY A 223 1.13 31.91 -14.54
C GLY A 223 0.58 30.49 -14.70
N ASN A 224 1.38 29.58 -15.25
CA ASN A 224 0.97 28.18 -15.47
C ASN A 224 1.53 27.20 -14.44
N THR A 225 1.69 27.62 -13.17
CA THR A 225 2.15 26.73 -12.10
C THR A 225 1.16 25.59 -11.85
N ALA A 226 1.67 24.45 -11.38
CA ALA A 226 0.85 23.27 -11.12
C ALA A 226 0.06 23.32 -9.80
N LEU A 227 0.37 24.29 -8.92
CA LEU A 227 -0.26 24.52 -7.62
C LEU A 227 -0.48 26.03 -7.40
N PRO A 228 -1.62 26.45 -6.84
CA PRO A 228 -1.85 27.84 -6.46
C PRO A 228 -1.16 28.14 -5.12
N VAL A 229 -0.89 29.42 -4.86
CA VAL A 229 -0.27 29.90 -3.62
C VAL A 229 -1.31 30.52 -2.70
N LEU A 230 -1.46 29.96 -1.50
CA LEU A 230 -2.35 30.50 -0.47
C LEU A 230 -1.83 31.85 0.06
N LEU A 231 -2.70 32.85 0.06
CA LEU A 231 -2.41 34.20 0.55
C LEU A 231 -2.62 34.32 2.07
N ASP A 232 -1.86 35.23 2.67
CA ASP A 232 -2.05 35.66 4.05
C ASP A 232 -3.00 36.85 4.12
N SER A 233 -3.62 37.06 5.29
CA SER A 233 -4.59 38.12 5.53
C SER A 233 -4.04 39.53 5.33
N ARG A 234 -2.72 39.71 5.29
CA ARG A 234 -2.04 41.00 5.09
C ARG A 234 -1.40 41.12 3.71
N LEU A 235 -1.56 40.13 2.83
CA LEU A 235 -0.94 40.07 1.50
C LEU A 235 0.60 40.25 1.51
N GLU A 236 1.27 39.87 2.60
CA GLU A 236 2.74 39.92 2.73
C GLU A 236 3.46 38.90 1.85
N ARG A 237 2.74 37.87 1.39
CA ARG A 237 3.27 36.85 0.48
C ARG A 237 3.43 37.30 -0.96
N ILE A 238 2.85 38.44 -1.32
CA ILE A 238 3.01 39.07 -2.63
C ILE A 238 3.99 40.23 -2.47
N ASP A 239 4.99 40.25 -3.33
CA ASP A 239 5.94 41.35 -3.43
C ASP A 239 5.28 42.51 -4.17
N MET A 240 4.92 43.56 -3.41
CA MET A 240 4.22 44.79 -3.83
C MET A 240 4.55 45.93 -2.86
N THR A 241 4.32 47.18 -3.28
CA THR A 241 4.57 48.35 -2.41
C THR A 241 3.52 48.45 -1.28
N ALA A 242 3.81 49.25 -0.25
CA ALA A 242 2.88 49.45 0.86
C ALA A 242 1.59 50.13 0.40
N GLU A 243 1.69 51.04 -0.57
CA GLU A 243 0.58 51.78 -1.16
C GLU A 243 -0.31 50.85 -1.99
N GLU A 244 0.28 50.00 -2.85
CA GLU A 244 -0.45 48.98 -3.63
C GLU A 244 -1.15 47.98 -2.71
N ARG A 245 -0.50 47.56 -1.63
CA ARG A 245 -1.09 46.65 -0.65
C ARG A 245 -2.29 47.28 0.04
N ALA A 246 -2.17 48.53 0.47
CA ALA A 246 -3.25 49.23 1.16
C ALA A 246 -4.47 49.44 0.23
N SER A 247 -4.24 49.77 -1.04
CA SER A 247 -5.32 49.99 -2.01
C SER A 247 -6.08 48.71 -2.37
N ILE A 248 -5.43 47.55 -2.33
CA ILE A 248 -6.09 46.23 -2.54
C ILE A 248 -6.76 45.73 -1.25
N LEU A 249 -6.10 45.88 -0.10
CA LEU A 249 -6.57 45.31 1.16
C LEU A 249 -7.79 46.05 1.72
N ALA A 250 -7.87 47.37 1.57
CA ALA A 250 -8.98 48.19 2.07
C ALA A 250 -10.37 47.75 1.55
N PRO A 251 -10.62 47.66 0.22
CA PRO A 251 -11.91 47.21 -0.29
C PRO A 251 -12.20 45.75 0.08
N LEU A 252 -11.17 44.89 0.08
CA LEU A 252 -11.31 43.49 0.43
C LEU A 252 -11.73 43.29 1.90
N MET A 253 -11.13 44.03 2.83
CA MET A 253 -11.51 43.98 4.25
C MET A 253 -12.92 44.54 4.48
N ALA A 254 -13.33 45.54 3.71
CA ALA A 254 -14.70 46.07 3.76
C ALA A 254 -15.72 45.00 3.36
N GLU A 255 -15.48 44.25 2.27
CA GLU A 255 -16.34 43.12 1.87
C GLU A 255 -16.35 41.98 2.88
N LEU A 256 -15.23 41.74 3.56
CA LEU A 256 -15.10 40.66 4.55
C LEU A 256 -15.66 41.02 5.95
N GLY A 257 -16.20 42.23 6.15
CA GLY A 257 -16.80 42.66 7.41
C GLY A 257 -15.81 43.21 8.44
N GLY A 258 -14.66 43.74 8.00
CA GLY A 258 -13.76 44.54 8.83
C GLY A 258 -12.78 43.77 9.72
N GLN A 259 -12.87 42.45 9.84
CA GLN A 259 -11.89 41.62 10.56
C GLN A 259 -11.42 40.39 9.77
N PRO A 260 -10.13 40.04 9.81
CA PRO A 260 -9.64 38.76 9.30
C PRO A 260 -10.37 37.62 10.02
N ARG A 261 -11.08 36.77 9.28
CA ARG A 261 -11.68 35.56 9.86
C ARG A 261 -10.57 34.61 10.27
N GLU A 262 -10.35 34.48 11.58
CA GLU A 262 -9.37 33.52 12.10
C GLU A 262 -9.78 32.09 11.70
N LEU A 263 -8.79 31.24 11.44
CA LEU A 263 -9.03 29.83 11.19
C LEU A 263 -9.52 29.13 12.46
N VAL A 264 -10.81 29.21 12.72
CA VAL A 264 -11.46 28.43 13.76
C VAL A 264 -11.63 27.01 13.25
N ALA A 265 -11.14 26.03 14.01
CA ALA A 265 -11.42 24.62 13.76
C ALA A 265 -12.92 24.42 13.89
N GLN A 266 -13.66 24.55 12.78
CA GLN A 266 -15.01 24.04 12.74
C GLN A 266 -14.87 22.53 12.92
N GLY A 267 -15.17 22.07 14.13
CA GLY A 267 -15.25 20.67 14.48
C GLY A 267 -16.36 20.04 13.65
N LYS A 268 -16.06 19.71 12.40
CA LYS A 268 -16.96 18.89 11.61
C LYS A 268 -17.06 17.56 12.33
N LYS A 269 -18.27 17.25 12.82
CA LYS A 269 -18.67 15.86 13.03
C LYS A 269 -18.40 15.16 11.70
N GLY A 270 -17.36 14.32 11.67
CA GLY A 270 -17.07 13.49 10.50
C GLY A 270 -18.30 12.64 10.15
N PRO A 271 -18.30 11.93 8.99
CA PRO A 271 -19.38 10.99 8.70
C PRO A 271 -19.60 10.12 9.93
N SER A 272 -20.87 10.01 10.33
CA SER A 272 -21.30 9.29 11.52
C SER A 272 -20.51 7.99 11.65
N ILE A 273 -20.15 7.62 12.88
CA ILE A 273 -19.48 6.36 13.17
C ILE A 273 -20.22 5.20 12.48
N MET A 274 -21.56 5.23 12.40
CA MET A 274 -22.36 4.27 11.63
C MET A 274 -22.08 4.27 10.13
N THR A 275 -21.92 5.43 9.49
CA THR A 275 -21.62 5.49 8.05
C THR A 275 -20.21 4.96 7.74
N ARG A 276 -19.26 5.19 8.65
CA ARG A 276 -17.90 4.63 8.54
C ARG A 276 -17.92 3.11 8.75
N LEU A 277 -18.62 2.64 9.79
CA LEU A 277 -18.83 1.22 10.06
C LEU A 277 -19.53 0.53 8.89
N GLY A 278 -20.58 1.13 8.32
CA GLY A 278 -21.31 0.57 7.19
C GLY A 278 -20.45 0.42 5.93
N ARG A 279 -19.56 1.39 5.64
CA ARG A 279 -18.61 1.26 4.52
C ARG A 279 -17.57 0.17 4.78
N VAL A 280 -17.03 0.11 5.99
CA VAL A 280 -16.09 -0.95 6.37
C VAL A 280 -16.76 -2.31 6.26
N PHE A 281 -17.98 -2.45 6.76
CA PHE A 281 -18.77 -3.67 6.66
C PHE A 281 -19.06 -4.07 5.20
N LEU A 282 -19.42 -3.11 4.34
CA LEU A 282 -19.60 -3.37 2.91
C LEU A 282 -18.31 -3.86 2.25
N VAL A 283 -17.17 -3.25 2.55
CA VAL A 283 -15.86 -3.70 2.04
C VAL A 283 -15.58 -5.12 2.52
N ILE A 284 -15.80 -5.42 3.80
CA ILE A 284 -15.64 -6.76 4.35
C ILE A 284 -16.55 -7.77 3.63
N LEU A 285 -17.84 -7.43 3.40
CA LEU A 285 -18.77 -8.29 2.67
C LEU A 285 -18.30 -8.57 1.24
N LEU A 286 -17.78 -7.57 0.53
CA LEU A 286 -17.25 -7.75 -0.82
C LEU A 286 -16.02 -8.67 -0.82
N PHE A 287 -15.13 -8.53 0.17
CA PHE A 287 -14.00 -9.44 0.35
C PHE A 287 -14.47 -10.87 0.63
N ILE A 288 -15.43 -11.06 1.54
CA ILE A 288 -16.01 -12.37 1.85
C ILE A 288 -16.64 -12.99 0.59
N ALA A 289 -17.43 -12.21 -0.16
CA ALA A 289 -18.04 -12.68 -1.40
C ALA A 289 -17.00 -13.06 -2.46
N GLY A 290 -15.91 -12.29 -2.59
CA GLY A 290 -14.80 -12.59 -3.49
C GLY A 290 -14.07 -13.88 -3.11
N ILE A 291 -13.70 -14.03 -1.84
CA ILE A 291 -13.05 -15.24 -1.31
C ILE A 291 -13.96 -16.46 -1.51
N PHE A 292 -15.24 -16.34 -1.17
CA PHE A 292 -16.20 -17.42 -1.32
C PHE A 292 -16.43 -17.79 -2.79
N GLY A 293 -16.55 -16.79 -3.68
CA GLY A 293 -16.67 -17.02 -5.12
C GLY A 293 -15.44 -17.71 -5.71
N TYR A 294 -14.25 -17.32 -5.28
CA TYR A 294 -12.99 -17.97 -5.66
C TYR A 294 -12.93 -19.42 -5.16
N TRP A 295 -13.35 -19.68 -3.92
CA TRP A 295 -13.45 -21.03 -3.38
C TRP A 295 -14.46 -21.91 -4.16
N VAL A 296 -15.65 -21.37 -4.48
CA VAL A 296 -16.64 -22.08 -5.30
C VAL A 296 -16.07 -22.42 -6.68
N TRP A 297 -15.40 -21.46 -7.32
CA TRP A 297 -14.72 -21.70 -8.59
C TRP A 297 -13.67 -22.82 -8.46
N TYR A 298 -12.88 -22.83 -7.39
CA TYR A 298 -11.88 -23.86 -7.17
C TYR A 298 -12.49 -25.27 -7.10
N VAL A 299 -13.45 -25.47 -6.20
CA VAL A 299 -14.01 -26.82 -5.97
C VAL A 299 -14.83 -27.33 -7.16
N THR A 300 -15.36 -26.43 -7.99
CA THR A 300 -16.22 -26.82 -9.13
C THR A 300 -15.51 -26.82 -10.48
N SER A 301 -14.51 -25.95 -10.67
CA SER A 301 -14.03 -25.56 -12.01
C SER A 301 -12.51 -25.50 -12.16
N ALA A 302 -11.70 -25.47 -11.09
CA ALA A 302 -10.25 -25.38 -11.24
C ALA A 302 -9.65 -26.58 -11.98
N ASP A 303 -8.63 -26.37 -12.80
CA ASP A 303 -8.01 -27.42 -13.63
C ASP A 303 -7.16 -28.42 -12.83
N SER A 304 -6.79 -28.07 -11.60
CA SER A 304 -5.99 -28.91 -10.70
C SER A 304 -6.54 -28.87 -9.28
N GLN A 305 -6.53 -30.02 -8.60
CA GLN A 305 -6.82 -30.12 -7.17
C GLN A 305 -5.76 -29.44 -6.31
N PHE A 306 -4.52 -29.34 -6.80
CA PHE A 306 -3.39 -28.68 -6.14
C PHE A 306 -3.29 -27.21 -6.55
N THR A 307 -4.33 -26.44 -6.23
CA THR A 307 -4.39 -25.00 -6.53
C THR A 307 -4.34 -24.20 -5.23
N SER A 308 -3.16 -23.67 -4.87
CA SER A 308 -3.02 -22.69 -3.77
C SER A 308 -3.36 -21.27 -4.26
N PRO A 309 -4.04 -20.42 -3.45
CA PRO A 309 -4.46 -20.64 -2.05
C PRO A 309 -5.84 -21.30 -1.90
N ALA A 310 -6.45 -21.78 -2.98
CA ALA A 310 -7.83 -22.23 -2.97
C ALA A 310 -8.05 -23.56 -2.23
N MET A 311 -7.08 -24.48 -2.29
CA MET A 311 -7.09 -25.70 -1.49
C MET A 311 -7.01 -25.40 0.02
N ASP A 312 -6.23 -24.38 0.39
CA ASP A 312 -6.07 -23.93 1.78
C ASP A 312 -7.37 -23.29 2.29
N LEU A 313 -8.01 -22.47 1.44
CA LEU A 313 -9.35 -21.94 1.71
C LEU A 313 -10.37 -23.07 1.93
N ASN A 314 -10.31 -24.14 1.13
CA ASN A 314 -11.20 -25.28 1.30
C ASN A 314 -10.94 -26.03 2.62
N ASN A 315 -9.68 -26.21 3.00
CA ASN A 315 -9.31 -26.83 4.28
C ASN A 315 -9.85 -26.04 5.49
N MET A 316 -9.83 -24.71 5.41
CA MET A 316 -10.33 -23.83 6.47
C MET A 316 -11.86 -23.74 6.55
N MET A 317 -12.58 -24.25 5.55
CA MET A 317 -14.05 -24.19 5.56
C MET A 317 -14.62 -24.98 6.75
N PRO A 318 -15.76 -24.54 7.32
CA PRO A 318 -16.51 -25.33 8.29
C PRO A 318 -16.73 -26.76 7.77
N ALA A 319 -16.66 -27.74 8.67
CA ALA A 319 -16.63 -29.17 8.30
C ALA A 319 -17.69 -29.59 7.24
N PRO A 320 -18.95 -29.11 7.26
CA PRO A 320 -19.91 -29.43 6.20
C PRO A 320 -19.52 -28.89 4.82
N LEU A 321 -19.01 -27.66 4.74
CA LEU A 321 -18.58 -27.02 3.50
C LEU A 321 -17.28 -27.63 2.98
N ASN A 322 -16.32 -27.90 3.85
CA ASN A 322 -15.09 -28.59 3.48
C ASN A 322 -15.37 -29.98 2.87
N ARG A 323 -16.23 -30.79 3.52
CA ARG A 323 -16.64 -32.11 2.99
C ARG A 323 -17.27 -31.99 1.61
N TRP A 324 -18.23 -31.06 1.46
CA TRP A 324 -18.86 -30.83 0.17
C TRP A 324 -17.85 -30.39 -0.90
N GLY A 325 -16.91 -29.51 -0.56
CA GLY A 325 -15.84 -29.08 -1.48
C GLY A 325 -14.94 -30.23 -1.90
N CYS A 326 -14.55 -31.09 -0.95
CA CYS A 326 -13.79 -32.30 -1.23
C CYS A 326 -14.57 -33.28 -2.13
N ASP A 327 -15.87 -33.44 -1.93
CA ASP A 327 -16.71 -34.28 -2.80
C ASP A 327 -16.75 -33.75 -4.23
N GLN A 328 -16.82 -32.42 -4.44
CA GLN A 328 -16.79 -31.85 -5.79
C GLN A 328 -15.45 -32.07 -6.48
N LEU A 329 -14.36 -31.89 -5.76
CA LEU A 329 -13.01 -32.15 -6.27
C LEU A 329 -12.83 -33.64 -6.59
N LYS A 330 -13.29 -34.54 -5.71
CA LYS A 330 -13.20 -36.00 -5.88
C LYS A 330 -13.95 -36.49 -7.13
N LYS A 331 -15.08 -35.88 -7.49
CA LYS A 331 -15.78 -36.21 -8.75
C LYS A 331 -14.93 -36.00 -9.99
N ARG A 332 -13.93 -35.12 -9.93
CA ARG A 332 -13.10 -34.71 -11.07
C ARG A 332 -11.70 -35.30 -11.01
N PHE A 333 -11.16 -35.49 -9.81
CA PHE A 333 -9.78 -35.91 -9.56
C PHE A 333 -9.68 -37.20 -8.74
N GLY A 334 -10.76 -37.96 -8.59
CA GLY A 334 -10.84 -39.12 -7.68
C GLY A 334 -9.82 -40.23 -7.94
N ASP A 335 -9.33 -40.33 -9.18
CA ASP A 335 -8.29 -41.30 -9.57
C ASP A 335 -6.86 -40.83 -9.22
N GLN A 336 -6.72 -39.63 -8.65
CA GLN A 336 -5.46 -39.02 -8.24
C GLN A 336 -5.39 -38.86 -6.72
N ARG A 337 -4.21 -38.50 -6.20
CA ARG A 337 -4.03 -38.14 -4.77
C ARG A 337 -4.90 -36.94 -4.39
N ALA A 338 -5.48 -37.02 -3.18
CA ALA A 338 -6.32 -35.96 -2.64
C ALA A 338 -5.50 -34.70 -2.33
N PRO A 339 -6.07 -33.49 -2.53
CA PRO A 339 -5.42 -32.26 -2.12
C PRO A 339 -5.46 -32.10 -0.59
N PHE A 340 -4.57 -31.26 -0.08
CA PHE A 340 -4.52 -30.90 1.33
C PHE A 340 -5.90 -30.43 1.82
N GLY A 341 -6.29 -30.89 3.02
CA GLY A 341 -7.61 -30.66 3.59
C GLY A 341 -8.72 -31.56 3.06
N CYS A 342 -8.43 -32.46 2.10
CA CYS A 342 -9.32 -33.53 1.63
C CYS A 342 -8.73 -34.93 1.77
N THR A 343 -7.56 -35.06 2.38
CA THR A 343 -6.87 -36.32 2.61
C THR A 343 -7.43 -37.08 3.81
N ALA A 344 -7.40 -38.41 3.72
CA ALA A 344 -7.60 -39.32 4.84
C ALA A 344 -6.34 -39.35 5.73
N SER A 345 -6.35 -40.19 6.77
CA SER A 345 -5.24 -40.31 7.73
C SER A 345 -3.92 -40.80 7.12
N ASP A 346 -3.94 -41.29 5.89
CA ASP A 346 -2.78 -41.72 5.11
C ASP A 346 -2.18 -40.59 4.25
N TYR A 347 -2.72 -39.37 4.37
CA TYR A 347 -2.27 -38.15 3.69
C TYR A 347 -2.25 -38.21 2.15
N THR A 348 -2.87 -39.24 1.57
CA THR A 348 -2.79 -39.52 0.13
C THR A 348 -4.16 -39.88 -0.44
N SER A 349 -4.94 -40.69 0.27
CA SER A 349 -6.28 -41.09 -0.14
C SER A 349 -7.30 -39.98 0.16
N TRP A 350 -8.41 -39.98 -0.57
CA TRP A 350 -9.54 -39.09 -0.30
C TRP A 350 -10.27 -39.52 0.97
N LYS A 351 -10.58 -38.55 1.85
CA LYS A 351 -11.42 -38.77 3.03
C LYS A 351 -12.91 -38.95 2.72
#